data_AF-A0A923CBI1-F1
#
_entry.id   AF-A0A923CBI1-F1
#
_cell.length_a   1.000
_cell.length_b   1.000
_cell.length_c   1.000
_cell.angle_alpha   90.00
_cell.angle_beta   90.00
_cell.angle_gamma   90.00
#
_symmetry.space_group_name_H-M   'P 1'
#
loop_
_entity.id
_entity.type
_entity.pdbx_description
1 polymer ?
#
loop_
_entity_poly.entity_id
_entity_poly.type
_entity_poly.pdbx_seq_one_letter_code
_entity_poly.pdbx_strand_id
1 'polypeptide(L)' 'VPPIDIILVEDPEPLGPSGAKGIGEPALVPTAPAILGAIRHATGVTPRQVPVLPHRLWELLRAKEGRS' A
#
# COMPACT_ATOMS: atom_id res chain seq x y z
N VAL A 1 0.30 -9.72 -11.51
CA VAL A 1 -0.65 -8.90 -10.72
C VAL A 1 -1.35 -9.87 -9.77
N PRO A 2 -1.50 -9.55 -8.47
CA PRO A 2 -2.23 -10.43 -7.54
C PRO A 2 -3.73 -10.46 -7.86
N PRO A 3 -4.50 -11.43 -7.33
CA PRO A 3 -5.96 -11.31 -7.28
C PRO A 3 -6.38 -10.01 -6.59
N ILE A 4 -7.43 -9.37 -7.09
CA ILE A 4 -7.95 -8.10 -6.57
C ILE A 4 -9.44 -8.29 -6.26
N ASP A 5 -9.79 -8.16 -5.00
CA ASP A 5 -11.17 -8.14 -4.54
C ASP A 5 -11.68 -6.69 -4.48
N ILE A 6 -12.86 -6.45 -5.04
CA ILE A 6 -13.46 -5.12 -5.13
C ILE A 6 -14.66 -5.05 -4.20
N ILE A 7 -14.63 -4.10 -3.26
CA ILE A 7 -15.73 -3.79 -2.35
C ILE A 7 -16.23 -2.39 -2.70
N LEU A 8 -17.45 -2.29 -3.19
CA LEU A 8 -18.12 -1.01 -3.45
C LEU A 8 -18.77 -0.52 -2.17
N VAL A 9 -18.38 0.67 -1.72
CA VAL A 9 -18.98 1.36 -0.56
C VAL A 9 -19.70 2.59 -1.07
N GLU A 10 -21.00 2.64 -0.85
CA GLU A 10 -21.86 3.73 -1.29
C GLU A 10 -22.08 4.73 -0.17
N ASP A 11 -21.73 5.99 -0.43
CA ASP A 11 -22.04 7.15 0.39
C ASP A 11 -22.31 8.31 -0.58
N PRO A 12 -23.56 8.78 -0.75
CA PRO A 12 -23.90 9.77 -1.77
C PRO A 12 -23.17 11.11 -1.59
N GLU A 13 -22.62 11.67 -2.67
CA GLU A 13 -22.09 13.04 -2.70
C GLU A 13 -23.20 14.03 -3.07
N PRO A 14 -23.62 14.93 -2.15
CA PRO A 14 -24.72 15.87 -2.41
C PRO A 14 -24.54 16.74 -3.67
N LEU A 15 -23.29 17.04 -4.04
CA LEU A 15 -22.95 17.87 -5.19
C LEU A 15 -22.62 17.05 -6.46
N GLY A 16 -22.59 15.72 -6.34
CA GLY A 16 -22.18 14.82 -7.39
C GLY A 16 -23.34 14.46 -8.33
N PRO A 17 -23.09 14.26 -9.63
CA PRO A 17 -24.14 13.80 -10.54
C PRO A 17 -24.65 12.43 -10.08
N SER A 18 -25.95 12.34 -9.81
CA SER A 18 -26.58 11.13 -9.26
C SER A 18 -25.95 10.63 -7.94
N GLY A 19 -25.33 11.52 -7.16
CA GLY A 19 -24.65 11.16 -5.90
C GLY A 19 -23.26 10.54 -6.06
N ALA A 20 -22.68 10.53 -7.27
CA ALA A 20 -21.41 9.86 -7.55
C ALA A 20 -20.18 10.63 -7.01
N LYS A 21 -19.14 9.89 -6.62
CA LYS A 21 -17.83 10.38 -6.20
C LYS A 21 -16.73 9.96 -7.18
N GLY A 22 -15.69 10.78 -7.31
CA GLY A 22 -14.49 10.41 -8.07
C GLY A 22 -13.67 9.34 -7.35
N ILE A 23 -13.34 8.24 -8.04
CA ILE A 23 -12.63 7.11 -7.44
C ILE A 23 -11.24 6.82 -8.05
N GLY A 24 -10.85 7.53 -9.11
CA GLY A 24 -9.59 7.26 -9.84
C GLY A 24 -8.34 7.36 -8.95
N GLU A 25 -8.17 8.47 -8.23
CA GLU A 25 -7.04 8.64 -7.31
C GLU A 25 -7.20 7.83 -6.00
N PRO A 26 -8.37 7.84 -5.31
CA PRO A 26 -8.54 7.06 -4.07
C PRO A 26 -8.37 5.55 -4.25
N ALA A 27 -8.62 4.99 -5.44
CA ALA A 27 -8.34 3.58 -5.72
C ALA A 27 -6.83 3.29 -5.83
N LEU A 28 -6.02 4.26 -6.26
CA LEU A 28 -4.58 4.10 -6.47
C LEU A 28 -3.77 4.37 -5.19
N VAL A 29 -4.04 5.50 -4.54
CA VAL A 29 -3.28 6.03 -3.39
C VAL A 29 -3.00 5.01 -2.28
N PRO A 30 -3.95 4.19 -1.79
CA PRO A 30 -3.72 3.28 -0.66
C PRO A 30 -2.86 2.06 -1.02
N THR A 31 -2.67 1.75 -2.31
CA THR A 31 -1.97 0.53 -2.75
C THR A 31 -0.52 0.50 -2.29
N ALA A 32 0.25 1.57 -2.51
CA ALA A 32 1.65 1.64 -2.12
C ALA A 32 1.86 1.52 -0.59
N PRO A 33 1.18 2.30 0.28
CA PRO A 33 1.36 2.15 1.73
C PRO A 33 0.84 0.81 2.26
N ALA A 34 -0.18 0.19 1.66
CA ALA A 34 -0.63 -1.15 2.04
C ALA A 34 0.47 -2.20 1.82
N ILE A 35 1.16 -2.15 0.67
CA ILE A 35 2.29 -3.05 0.38
C ILE A 35 3.45 -2.81 1.36
N LEU A 36 3.80 -1.54 1.63
CA LEU A 36 4.86 -1.21 2.59
C LEU A 36 4.51 -1.65 4.02
N GLY A 37 3.25 -1.49 4.43
CA GLY A 37 2.72 -1.97 5.70
C GLY A 37 2.80 -3.48 5.83
N ALA A 38 2.48 -4.22 4.76
CA ALA A 38 2.59 -5.67 4.71
C ALA A 38 4.05 -6.14 4.84
N ILE A 39 5.00 -5.47 4.17
CA ILE A 39 6.44 -5.76 4.33
C ILE A 39 6.85 -5.56 5.79
N ARG A 40 6.45 -4.44 6.41
CA ARG A 40 6.74 -4.16 7.82
C ARG A 40 6.13 -5.21 8.74
N HIS A 41 4.88 -5.62 8.49
CA HIS A 41 4.21 -6.65 9.29
C HIS A 41 4.94 -7.99 9.20
N ALA A 42 5.31 -8.43 7.99
CA ALA A 42 5.94 -9.74 7.76
C ALA A 42 7.39 -9.83 8.26
N THR A 43 8.14 -8.72 8.22
CA THR A 43 9.60 -8.74 8.42
C THR A 43 10.06 -7.90 9.61
N GLY A 44 9.22 -6.97 10.07
CA GLY A 44 9.57 -5.94 11.05
C GLY A 44 10.58 -4.89 10.56
N VAL A 45 10.97 -4.87 9.28
CA VAL A 45 11.75 -3.75 8.71
C VAL A 45 10.82 -2.66 8.19
N THR A 46 11.28 -1.40 8.18
CA THR A 46 10.49 -0.28 7.64
C THR A 46 11.21 0.32 6.44
N PRO A 47 10.83 -0.05 5.20
CA PRO A 47 11.40 0.59 4.00
C PRO A 47 11.06 2.09 3.99
N ARG A 48 12.05 2.93 3.70
CA ARG A 48 11.89 4.40 3.59
C ARG A 48 12.10 4.91 2.17
N GLN A 49 12.27 4.01 1.21
CA GLN A 49 12.50 4.33 -0.20
C GLN A 49 11.72 3.35 -1.07
N VAL A 50 11.10 3.88 -2.13
CA VAL A 50 10.44 3.11 -3.18
C VAL A 50 11.20 3.25 -4.51
N PRO A 51 11.13 2.26 -5.41
CA PRO A 51 10.55 0.93 -5.22
C PRO A 51 11.36 0.08 -4.22
N VAL A 52 10.67 -0.82 -3.50
CA VAL A 52 11.29 -1.82 -2.62
C VAL A 52 11.79 -2.98 -3.46
N LEU A 53 12.92 -2.77 -4.14
CA LEU A 53 13.55 -3.80 -4.97
C LEU A 53 14.13 -4.93 -4.10
N PRO A 54 14.23 -6.16 -4.61
CA PRO A 54 14.72 -7.30 -3.83
C PRO A 54 16.07 -7.06 -3.15
N HIS A 55 17.04 -6.42 -3.83
CA HIS A 55 18.36 -6.12 -3.25
C HIS A 55 18.26 -5.12 -2.09
N ARG A 56 17.42 -4.08 -2.20
CA ARG A 56 17.20 -3.11 -1.11
C ARG A 56 16.51 -3.75 0.09
N LEU A 57 15.53 -4.61 -0.16
CA LEU A 57 14.86 -5.36 0.91
C LEU A 57 15.85 -6.31 1.61
N TRP A 58 16.68 -7.00 0.84
CA TRP A 58 17.72 -7.89 1.37
C TRP A 58 18.71 -7.15 2.29
N GLU A 59 19.21 -5.99 1.85
CA GLU A 59 20.07 -5.13 2.66
C GLU A 59 19.40 -4.69 3.97
N LEU A 60 18.12 -4.31 3.93
CA LEU A 60 17.36 -3.94 5.12
C LEU A 60 17.19 -5.11 6.10
N LEU A 61 16.93 -6.32 5.60
CA LEU A 61 16.80 -7.52 6.42
C LEU A 61 18.13 -7.85 7.13
N ARG A 62 19.25 -7.84 6.39
CA ARG A 62 20.58 -8.09 6.93
C ARG A 62 21.02 -7.03 7.95
N ALA A 63 20.71 -5.77 7.68
CA ALA A 63 20.99 -4.67 8.61
C ALA A 63 20.21 -4.79 9.93
N LYS A 64 19.03 -5.41 9.92
CA LYS A 64 18.26 -5.71 11.14
C LYS A 64 18.86 -6.86 11.94
N GLU A 65 19.26 -7.95 11.26
CA GLU A 65 19.88 -9.12 11.91
C GLU A 65 21.18 -8.77 12.63
N GLY A 66 22.02 -7.90 12.06
CA GLY A 66 23.27 -7.44 12.70
C GLY A 66 23.10 -6.47 13.86
N ARG A 67 21.87 -6.05 14.17
CA ARG A 67 21.52 -5.16 15.31
C ARG A 67 20.85 -5.90 16.47
N SER A 68 20.59 -7.20 16.31
CA SER A 68 19.92 -8.06 17.30
C SER A 68 20.92 -8.84 18.15
#